data_AF-M0NBP6-F1
#
_entry.id   AF-M0NBP6-F1
#
_cell.length_a   1.000
_cell.length_b   1.000
_cell.length_c   1.000
_cell.angle_alpha   90.00
_cell.angle_beta   90.00
_cell.angle_gamma   90.00
#
_symmetry.space_group_name_H-M   'P 1'
#
loop_
_entity.id
_entity.type
_entity.pdbx_description
1 polymer ?
#
loop_
_entity_poly.entity_id
_entity_poly.type
_entity_poly.pdbx_seq_one_letter_code
_entity_poly.pdbx_strand_id
1 'polypeptide(L)'
;MAKDPFYYQLDQDYRGTRVRVHTADFTYEGWCRMFHYDQHAVLLYDVERDDAEEVGPVTISEPETIERIEAGGPIREIRVDAIRPSPYNAREYDDPDHKTFVKQTRERGHLLTFPAVRPLSDGEYETVGGHKRMEAARRAGLDDLPVRVLDLDDWEAARRFVDEHIPVQGASERNMYGQEGIDHALAQLREKWSDKRLRELTPLKPYLEEKLASTRHEAVRQGYAGSHALR
;
A
#
# COMPACT_ATOMS: atom_id res chain seq x y z
N MET A 1 -38.97 11.11 -4.04
CA MET A 1 -38.67 11.28 -5.47
C MET A 1 -37.93 10.05 -5.93
N ALA A 2 -38.40 9.40 -7.00
CA ALA A 2 -37.71 8.25 -7.57
C ALA A 2 -36.37 8.74 -8.14
N LYS A 3 -35.26 8.20 -7.64
CA LYS A 3 -33.91 8.50 -8.15
C LYS A 3 -33.82 7.95 -9.58
N ASP A 4 -33.43 8.80 -10.52
CA ASP A 4 -33.31 8.46 -11.95
C ASP A 4 -32.37 7.25 -12.15
N PRO A 5 -32.78 6.21 -12.90
CA PRO A 5 -31.96 5.04 -13.18
C PRO A 5 -30.60 5.36 -13.79
N PHE A 6 -30.48 6.45 -14.56
CA PHE A 6 -29.23 6.85 -15.22
C PHE A 6 -28.15 7.24 -14.21
N TYR A 7 -28.55 7.88 -13.10
CA TYR A 7 -27.61 8.29 -12.05
C TYR A 7 -27.01 7.09 -11.31
N TYR A 8 -27.78 6.05 -11.05
CA TYR A 8 -27.22 4.83 -10.44
C TYR A 8 -26.15 4.18 -11.29
N GLN A 9 -26.35 4.18 -12.61
CA GLN A 9 -25.40 3.58 -13.53
C GLN A 9 -24.11 4.39 -13.60
N LEU A 10 -24.20 5.72 -13.69
CA LEU A 10 -23.03 6.60 -13.68
C LEU A 10 -22.21 6.48 -12.38
N ASP A 11 -22.87 6.41 -11.22
CA ASP A 11 -22.19 6.21 -9.94
C ASP A 11 -21.45 4.87 -9.91
N GLN A 12 -22.09 3.78 -10.34
CA GLN A 12 -21.46 2.46 -10.42
C GLN A 12 -20.28 2.43 -11.37
N ASP A 13 -20.42 3.09 -12.51
CA ASP A 13 -19.46 3.13 -13.59
C ASP A 13 -18.17 3.82 -13.13
N TYR A 14 -18.29 4.98 -12.47
CA TYR A 14 -17.15 5.83 -12.12
C TYR A 14 -16.61 5.60 -10.70
N ARG A 15 -17.41 5.05 -9.78
CA ARG A 15 -16.96 4.74 -8.43
C ARG A 15 -15.71 3.87 -8.46
N GLY A 16 -14.67 4.35 -7.78
CA GLY A 16 -13.38 3.69 -7.69
C GLY A 16 -12.50 3.79 -8.92
N THR A 17 -12.88 4.60 -9.92
CA THR A 17 -12.02 4.93 -11.05
C THR A 17 -11.23 6.21 -10.79
N ARG A 18 -10.02 6.29 -11.33
CA ARG A 18 -9.27 7.55 -11.34
C ARG A 18 -9.88 8.43 -12.42
N VAL A 19 -10.20 9.66 -12.05
CA VAL A 19 -10.82 10.64 -12.93
C VAL A 19 -10.01 11.92 -12.93
N ARG A 20 -10.02 12.58 -14.08
CA ARG A 20 -9.65 13.99 -14.22
C ARG A 20 -10.94 14.79 -14.29
N VAL A 21 -11.07 15.77 -13.40
CA VAL A 21 -12.21 16.66 -13.30
C VAL A 21 -11.73 18.07 -13.62
N HIS A 22 -12.32 18.68 -14.63
CA HIS A 22 -12.05 20.08 -14.97
C HIS A 22 -13.17 20.97 -14.40
N THR A 23 -12.77 22.05 -13.75
CA THR A 23 -13.63 23.18 -13.39
C THR A 23 -13.14 24.44 -14.12
N ALA A 24 -13.88 25.55 -13.98
CA ALA A 24 -13.47 26.83 -14.54
C ALA A 24 -12.10 27.33 -14.02
N ASP A 25 -11.75 26.95 -12.79
CA ASP A 25 -10.57 27.45 -12.09
C ASP A 25 -9.41 26.46 -12.07
N PHE A 26 -9.69 25.15 -12.02
CA PHE A 26 -8.68 24.13 -11.75
C PHE A 26 -8.99 22.78 -12.43
N THR A 27 -7.93 22.01 -12.63
CA THR A 27 -8.01 20.59 -12.96
C THR A 27 -7.62 19.75 -11.75
N TYR A 28 -8.44 18.74 -11.45
CA TYR A 28 -8.24 17.82 -10.34
C TYR A 28 -8.11 16.39 -10.87
N GLU A 29 -7.10 15.66 -10.44
CA GLU A 29 -6.96 14.23 -10.67
C GLU A 29 -7.13 13.48 -9.37
N GLY A 30 -8.10 12.58 -9.30
CA GLY A 30 -8.37 11.85 -8.08
C GLY A 30 -9.25 10.64 -8.31
N TRP A 31 -9.59 9.96 -7.24
CA TRP A 31 -10.41 8.76 -7.30
C TRP A 31 -11.86 9.08 -7.01
N CYS A 32 -12.75 8.79 -7.96
CA CYS A 32 -14.16 9.08 -7.82
C CYS A 32 -14.81 8.17 -6.76
N ARG A 33 -15.44 8.78 -5.75
CA ARG A 33 -16.19 8.06 -4.72
C ARG A 33 -17.65 7.91 -5.10
N MET A 34 -18.28 9.06 -5.31
CA MET A 34 -19.71 9.15 -5.59
C MET A 34 -20.04 10.52 -6.18
N PHE A 35 -21.17 10.57 -6.83
CA PHE A 35 -21.77 11.81 -7.30
C PHE A 35 -22.85 12.31 -6.32
N HIS A 36 -22.80 13.59 -6.01
CA HIS A 36 -23.87 14.34 -5.35
C HIS A 36 -24.73 15.01 -6.41
N TYR A 37 -25.62 14.25 -7.03
CA TYR A 37 -26.44 14.69 -8.16
C TYR A 37 -27.25 15.95 -7.88
N ASP A 38 -27.94 16.02 -6.72
CA ASP A 38 -28.75 17.17 -6.35
C ASP A 38 -27.91 18.47 -6.16
N GLN A 39 -26.60 18.32 -5.96
CA GLN A 39 -25.66 19.41 -5.74
C GLN A 39 -24.75 19.65 -6.96
N HIS A 40 -24.96 18.92 -8.06
CA HIS A 40 -24.07 18.94 -9.23
C HIS A 40 -22.59 18.83 -8.83
N ALA A 41 -22.26 17.88 -7.94
CA ALA A 41 -20.91 17.74 -7.41
C ALA A 41 -20.42 16.29 -7.44
N VAL A 42 -19.10 16.11 -7.42
CA VAL A 42 -18.43 14.80 -7.33
C VAL A 42 -17.47 14.78 -6.16
N LEU A 43 -17.54 13.73 -5.34
CA LEU A 43 -16.59 13.51 -4.26
C LEU A 43 -15.40 12.72 -4.80
N LEU A 44 -14.22 13.32 -4.73
CA LEU A 44 -12.96 12.66 -5.06
C LEU A 44 -12.12 12.42 -3.80
N TYR A 45 -11.27 11.41 -3.86
CA TYR A 45 -10.24 11.11 -2.86
C TYR A 45 -8.85 11.10 -3.48
N ASP A 46 -7.82 11.34 -2.65
CA ASP A 46 -6.41 11.29 -3.05
C ASP A 46 -6.20 12.15 -4.30
N VAL A 47 -6.53 13.44 -4.15
CA VAL A 47 -6.67 14.39 -5.24
C VAL A 47 -5.40 15.20 -5.40
N GLU A 48 -4.90 15.25 -6.63
CA GLU A 48 -3.83 16.13 -7.05
C GLU A 48 -4.44 17.22 -7.93
N ARG A 49 -4.24 18.47 -7.55
CA ARG A 49 -4.63 19.62 -8.38
C ARG A 49 -3.49 19.99 -9.32
N ASP A 50 -3.79 20.59 -10.46
CA ASP A 50 -2.83 20.99 -11.49
C ASP A 50 -1.72 21.96 -11.05
N ASP A 51 -1.85 22.60 -9.90
CA ASP A 51 -0.80 23.36 -9.24
C ASP A 51 0.07 22.53 -8.27
N ALA A 52 -0.04 21.20 -8.34
CA ALA A 52 0.63 20.20 -7.51
C ALA A 52 0.27 20.26 -6.02
N GLU A 53 -0.88 20.85 -5.66
CA GLU A 53 -1.43 20.73 -4.31
C GLU A 53 -2.07 19.35 -4.11
N GLU A 54 -1.59 18.58 -3.13
CA GLU A 54 -2.27 17.39 -2.64
C GLU A 54 -3.47 17.81 -1.79
N VAL A 55 -4.65 17.65 -2.36
CA VAL A 55 -5.92 17.93 -1.70
C VAL A 55 -6.46 16.62 -1.14
N GLY A 56 -6.92 16.65 0.11
CA GLY A 56 -7.57 15.50 0.74
C GLY A 56 -8.89 15.12 0.03
N PRO A 57 -9.81 14.40 0.71
CA PRO A 57 -11.16 14.23 0.19
C PRO A 57 -11.77 15.60 -0.16
N VAL A 58 -12.17 15.80 -1.40
CA VAL A 58 -12.76 17.06 -1.86
C VAL A 58 -14.00 16.80 -2.68
N THR A 59 -15.04 17.55 -2.35
CA THR A 59 -16.25 17.64 -3.17
C THR A 59 -16.03 18.74 -4.20
N ILE A 60 -15.91 18.35 -5.46
CA ILE A 60 -15.80 19.29 -6.58
C ILE A 60 -17.21 19.61 -7.06
N SER A 61 -17.62 20.86 -6.89
CA SER A 61 -18.90 21.38 -7.36
C SER A 61 -18.80 21.86 -8.80
N GLU A 62 -19.90 21.72 -9.54
CA GLU A 62 -20.08 22.19 -10.92
C GLU A 62 -18.94 21.79 -11.87
N PRO A 63 -18.59 20.48 -11.96
CA PRO A 63 -17.57 20.03 -12.88
C PRO A 63 -18.00 20.27 -14.33
N GLU A 64 -17.13 20.87 -15.15
CA GLU A 64 -17.37 21.07 -16.58
C GLU A 64 -17.24 19.75 -17.34
N THR A 65 -16.20 18.97 -17.01
CA THR A 65 -15.97 17.63 -17.57
C THR A 65 -15.41 16.69 -16.51
N ILE A 66 -15.72 15.40 -16.66
CA ILE A 66 -15.18 14.30 -15.85
C ILE A 66 -14.75 13.18 -16.78
N GLU A 67 -13.45 12.97 -16.88
CA GLU A 67 -12.84 11.96 -17.73
C GLU A 67 -12.25 10.85 -16.86
N ARG A 68 -12.41 9.59 -17.25
CA ARG A 68 -11.59 8.53 -16.63
C ARG A 68 -10.18 8.59 -17.19
N ILE A 69 -9.21 8.49 -16.30
CA ILE A 69 -7.81 8.42 -16.65
C ILE A 69 -7.22 7.10 -16.15
N GLU A 70 -6.23 6.56 -16.85
CA GLU A 70 -5.54 5.37 -16.36
C GLU A 70 -4.59 5.74 -15.22
N ALA A 71 -4.90 5.28 -14.02
CA ALA A 71 -3.97 5.26 -12.91
C ALA A 71 -4.05 3.91 -12.21
N GLY A 72 -2.90 3.39 -11.78
CA GLY A 72 -2.73 1.98 -11.42
C GLY A 72 -3.83 1.41 -10.51
N GLY A 73 -4.40 0.28 -10.92
CA GLY A 73 -5.32 -0.56 -10.15
C GLY A 73 -6.68 0.07 -9.81
N PRO A 74 -7.83 -0.55 -10.15
CA PRO A 74 -9.13 0.01 -9.77
C PRO A 74 -9.30 0.05 -8.25
N ILE A 75 -10.06 1.00 -7.74
CA ILE A 75 -10.50 0.96 -6.34
C ILE A 75 -11.74 0.11 -6.20
N ARG A 76 -11.74 -0.72 -5.17
CA ARG A 76 -12.89 -1.54 -4.78
C ARG A 76 -13.17 -1.38 -3.30
N GLU A 77 -14.44 -1.40 -2.93
CA GLU A 77 -14.83 -1.59 -1.53
C GLU A 77 -14.63 -3.05 -1.16
N ILE A 78 -13.80 -3.29 -0.15
CA ILE A 78 -13.45 -4.64 0.31
C ILE A 78 -13.64 -4.70 1.81
N ARG A 79 -14.22 -5.80 2.29
CA ARG A 79 -14.32 -6.09 3.72
C ARG A 79 -12.95 -6.04 4.37
N VAL A 80 -12.84 -5.27 5.44
CA VAL A 80 -11.57 -5.09 6.15
C VAL A 80 -11.00 -6.43 6.65
N ASP A 81 -11.85 -7.36 7.07
CA ASP A 81 -11.44 -8.70 7.52
C ASP A 81 -10.93 -9.61 6.40
N ALA A 82 -11.25 -9.31 5.13
CA ALA A 82 -10.76 -10.06 3.98
C ALA A 82 -9.35 -9.60 3.55
N ILE A 83 -8.85 -8.50 4.11
CA ILE A 83 -7.54 -7.93 3.80
C ILE A 83 -6.57 -8.32 4.91
N ARG A 84 -5.54 -9.09 4.57
CA ARG A 84 -4.44 -9.47 5.46
C ARG A 84 -3.28 -8.47 5.35
N PRO A 85 -2.50 -8.24 6.42
CA PRO A 85 -1.23 -7.52 6.29
C PRO A 85 -0.24 -8.35 5.45
N SER A 86 0.74 -7.68 4.82
CA SER A 86 1.85 -8.41 4.20
C SER A 86 2.63 -9.19 5.27
N PRO A 87 3.07 -10.44 5.01
CA PRO A 87 3.89 -11.20 5.95
C PRO A 87 5.21 -10.49 6.28
N TYR A 88 5.71 -9.65 5.37
CA TYR A 88 6.95 -8.90 5.57
C TYR A 88 6.80 -7.71 6.52
N ASN A 89 5.56 -7.27 6.82
CA ASN A 89 5.35 -6.11 7.69
C ASN A 89 5.64 -6.46 9.16
N ALA A 90 6.72 -5.91 9.70
CA ALA A 90 7.13 -6.05 11.09
C ALA A 90 6.73 -4.86 11.98
N ARG A 91 6.13 -3.80 11.41
CA ARG A 91 5.80 -2.59 12.16
C ARG A 91 4.59 -2.80 13.05
N GLU A 92 4.76 -2.41 14.31
CA GLU A 92 3.66 -2.16 15.23
C GLU A 92 3.26 -0.68 15.18
N TYR A 93 1.96 -0.41 15.30
CA TYR A 93 1.41 0.94 15.27
C TYR A 93 0.72 1.25 16.59
N ASP A 94 1.47 1.65 17.61
CA ASP A 94 0.90 1.98 18.93
C ASP A 94 1.33 3.35 19.50
N ASP A 95 1.99 4.15 18.66
CA ASP A 95 2.38 5.51 19.01
C ASP A 95 1.16 6.44 19.21
N PRO A 96 1.28 7.51 20.02
CA PRO A 96 0.18 8.44 20.29
C PRO A 96 -0.42 9.09 19.03
N ASP A 97 0.39 9.35 18.00
CA ASP A 97 -0.08 9.94 16.75
C ASP A 97 -0.97 8.95 15.99
N HIS A 98 -0.59 7.67 15.97
CA HIS A 98 -1.43 6.62 15.39
C HIS A 98 -2.74 6.44 16.16
N LYS A 99 -2.71 6.48 17.50
CA LYS A 99 -3.95 6.43 18.32
C LYS A 99 -4.88 7.60 17.99
N THR A 100 -4.32 8.79 17.80
CA THR A 100 -5.06 9.97 17.34
C THR A 100 -5.65 9.75 15.94
N PHE A 101 -4.87 9.19 15.02
CA PHE A 101 -5.33 8.89 13.67
C PHE A 101 -6.45 7.84 13.64
N VAL A 102 -6.38 6.80 14.48
CA VAL A 102 -7.45 5.81 14.68
C VAL A 102 -8.72 6.48 15.16
N LYS A 103 -8.62 7.34 16.18
CA LYS A 103 -9.78 8.08 16.73
C LYS A 103 -10.43 8.93 15.64
N GLN A 104 -9.65 9.73 14.91
CA GLN A 104 -10.16 10.56 13.83
C GLN A 104 -10.79 9.73 12.69
N THR A 105 -10.19 8.57 12.37
CA THR A 105 -10.73 7.66 11.35
C THR A 105 -12.07 7.08 11.77
N ARG A 106 -12.22 6.73 13.05
CA ARG A 106 -13.50 6.27 13.61
C ARG A 106 -14.56 7.37 13.60
N GLU A 107 -14.21 8.58 14.00
CA GLU A 107 -15.12 9.74 13.99
C GLU A 107 -15.57 10.09 12.56
N ARG A 108 -14.67 9.97 11.57
CA ARG A 108 -14.98 10.22 10.16
C ARG A 108 -15.66 9.05 9.44
N GLY A 109 -15.52 7.82 9.94
CA GLY A 109 -16.03 6.61 9.30
C GLY A 109 -15.32 6.20 8.00
N HIS A 110 -14.19 6.81 7.65
CA HIS A 110 -13.42 6.49 6.43
C HIS A 110 -11.94 6.94 6.53
N LEU A 111 -11.08 6.40 5.67
CA LEU A 111 -9.71 6.87 5.48
C LEU A 111 -9.66 8.05 4.49
N LEU A 112 -8.69 8.94 4.68
CA LEU A 112 -8.48 10.09 3.78
C LEU A 112 -7.87 9.68 2.44
N THR A 113 -7.04 8.64 2.44
CA THR A 113 -6.36 8.10 1.26
C THR A 113 -6.38 6.58 1.30
N PHE A 114 -6.35 5.95 0.13
CA PHE A 114 -6.60 4.52 0.02
C PHE A 114 -5.34 3.67 0.17
N PRO A 115 -5.38 2.61 0.97
CA PRO A 115 -4.37 1.56 0.94
C PRO A 115 -4.36 0.84 -0.40
N ALA A 116 -3.23 0.23 -0.73
CA ALA A 116 -3.09 -0.64 -1.88
C ALA A 116 -3.09 -2.10 -1.42
N VAL A 117 -3.83 -2.93 -2.14
CA VAL A 117 -3.91 -4.37 -1.89
C VAL A 117 -3.68 -5.13 -3.19
N ARG A 118 -3.30 -6.40 -3.09
CA ARG A 118 -3.33 -7.35 -4.21
C ARG A 118 -4.28 -8.50 -3.91
N PRO A 119 -4.92 -9.11 -4.92
CA PRO A 119 -5.72 -10.31 -4.71
C PRO A 119 -4.83 -11.49 -4.33
N LEU A 120 -5.35 -12.35 -3.44
CA LEU A 120 -4.80 -13.66 -3.13
C LEU A 120 -5.72 -14.76 -3.70
N SER A 121 -5.39 -16.02 -3.43
CA SER A 121 -6.35 -17.12 -3.60
C SER A 121 -7.57 -16.93 -2.69
N ASP A 122 -8.68 -17.57 -3.06
CA ASP A 122 -9.90 -17.66 -2.25
C ASP A 122 -10.61 -16.33 -1.92
N GLY A 123 -10.37 -15.29 -2.73
CA GLY A 123 -11.04 -14.00 -2.60
C GLY A 123 -10.54 -13.13 -1.45
N GLU A 124 -9.42 -13.52 -0.83
CA GLU A 124 -8.70 -12.70 0.13
C GLU A 124 -7.77 -11.69 -0.56
N TYR A 125 -7.27 -10.74 0.22
CA TYR A 125 -6.38 -9.70 -0.25
C TYR A 125 -5.20 -9.54 0.69
N GLU A 126 -4.06 -9.10 0.15
CA GLU A 126 -2.87 -8.74 0.93
C GLU A 126 -2.61 -7.25 0.79
N THR A 127 -2.33 -6.57 1.91
CA THR A 127 -1.87 -5.19 1.89
C THR A 127 -0.49 -5.10 1.26
N VAL A 128 -0.35 -4.33 0.18
CA VAL A 128 0.94 -4.06 -0.48
C VAL A 128 1.38 -2.61 -0.35
N GLY A 129 0.54 -1.75 0.25
CA GLY A 129 0.88 -0.37 0.55
C GLY A 129 -0.11 0.24 1.54
N GLY A 130 0.40 1.10 2.43
CA GLY A 130 -0.45 1.77 3.43
C GLY A 130 -0.79 0.93 4.66
N HIS A 131 0.12 0.07 5.12
CA HIS A 131 -0.05 -0.77 6.32
C HIS A 131 -0.54 -0.01 7.57
N LYS A 132 0.01 1.18 7.85
CA LYS A 132 -0.47 2.06 8.95
C LYS A 132 -1.93 2.47 8.79
N ARG A 133 -2.38 2.71 7.55
CA ARG A 133 -3.77 3.10 7.24
C ARG A 133 -4.72 1.91 7.37
N MET A 134 -4.30 0.73 6.89
CA MET A 134 -5.05 -0.52 7.10
C MET A 134 -5.24 -0.85 8.57
N GLU A 135 -4.18 -0.71 9.38
CA GLU A 135 -4.28 -0.91 10.83
C GLU A 135 -5.24 0.09 11.47
N ALA A 136 -5.18 1.37 11.05
CA ALA A 136 -6.10 2.38 11.54
C ALA A 136 -7.57 2.04 11.23
N ALA A 137 -7.86 1.58 10.00
CA ALA A 137 -9.20 1.17 9.59
C ALA A 137 -9.73 0.00 10.42
N ARG A 138 -8.89 -1.02 10.66
CA ARG A 138 -9.23 -2.15 11.54
C ARG A 138 -9.54 -1.69 12.96
N ARG A 139 -8.64 -0.92 13.58
CA ARG A 139 -8.84 -0.43 14.96
C ARG A 139 -10.01 0.55 15.06
N ALA A 140 -10.31 1.29 14.00
CA ALA A 140 -11.47 2.18 13.95
C ALA A 140 -12.79 1.40 13.93
N GLY A 141 -12.79 0.14 13.50
CA GLY A 141 -13.98 -0.70 13.38
C GLY A 141 -14.75 -0.46 12.08
N LEU A 142 -14.04 -0.18 10.98
CA LEU A 142 -14.67 -0.09 9.66
C LEU A 142 -14.95 -1.50 9.11
N ASP A 143 -16.16 -1.73 8.60
CA ASP A 143 -16.54 -3.02 8.01
C ASP A 143 -15.97 -3.19 6.59
N ASP A 144 -16.11 -2.15 5.78
CA ASP A 144 -15.67 -2.09 4.39
C ASP A 144 -14.76 -0.88 4.17
N LEU A 145 -13.78 -1.05 3.29
CA LEU A 145 -12.81 -0.02 2.98
C LEU A 145 -12.56 0.08 1.47
N PRO A 146 -12.63 1.28 0.87
CA PRO A 146 -12.10 1.51 -0.47
C PRO A 146 -10.58 1.31 -0.47
N VAL A 147 -10.12 0.37 -1.32
CA VAL A 147 -8.70 0.06 -1.50
C VAL A 147 -8.35 -0.04 -2.97
N ARG A 148 -7.13 0.33 -3.32
CA ARG A 148 -6.60 0.22 -4.68
C ARG A 148 -6.11 -1.20 -4.93
N VAL A 149 -6.72 -1.90 -5.89
CA VAL A 149 -6.40 -3.29 -6.19
C VAL A 149 -5.35 -3.36 -7.30
N LEU A 150 -4.15 -3.81 -6.95
CA LEU A 150 -3.03 -4.02 -7.85
C LEU A 150 -2.93 -5.49 -8.25
N ASP A 151 -2.78 -5.74 -9.53
CA ASP A 151 -2.44 -7.07 -10.03
C ASP A 151 -0.93 -7.26 -9.86
N LEU A 152 -0.54 -7.94 -8.79
CA LEU A 152 0.86 -8.19 -8.43
C LEU A 152 1.04 -9.66 -8.09
N ASP A 153 2.02 -10.31 -8.72
CA ASP A 153 2.43 -11.64 -8.31
C ASP A 153 3.19 -11.62 -6.96
N ASP A 154 3.47 -12.82 -6.42
CA ASP A 154 4.18 -12.96 -5.14
C ASP A 154 5.56 -12.30 -5.13
N TRP A 155 6.26 -12.32 -6.26
CA TRP A 155 7.59 -11.75 -6.39
C TRP A 155 7.55 -10.23 -6.55
N GLU A 156 6.60 -9.71 -7.31
CA GLU A 156 6.36 -8.27 -7.49
C GLU A 156 5.94 -7.62 -6.17
N ALA A 157 5.08 -8.29 -5.39
CA ALA A 157 4.70 -7.84 -4.05
C ALA A 157 5.89 -7.80 -3.08
N ALA A 158 6.71 -8.87 -3.08
CA ALA A 158 7.93 -8.94 -2.29
C ALA A 158 8.94 -7.84 -2.67
N ARG A 159 9.17 -7.66 -3.97
CA ARG A 159 10.04 -6.61 -4.50
C ARG A 159 9.56 -5.23 -4.10
N ARG A 160 8.27 -4.94 -4.28
CA ARG A 160 7.66 -3.66 -3.89
C ARG A 160 7.87 -3.39 -2.41
N PHE A 161 7.64 -4.40 -1.55
CA PHE A 161 7.86 -4.25 -0.12
C PHE A 161 9.31 -3.86 0.19
N VAL A 162 10.27 -4.57 -0.39
CA VAL A 162 11.71 -4.32 -0.20
C VAL A 162 12.10 -2.92 -0.67
N ASP A 163 11.65 -2.52 -1.87
CA ASP A 163 11.96 -1.22 -2.45
C ASP A 163 11.40 -0.06 -1.61
N GLU A 164 10.25 -0.26 -0.95
CA GLU A 164 9.59 0.78 -0.13
C GLU A 164 10.08 0.85 1.33
N HIS A 165 10.64 -0.24 1.88
CA HIS A 165 10.87 -0.37 3.32
C HIS A 165 12.32 -0.67 3.73
N ILE A 166 13.16 -1.16 2.82
CA ILE A 166 14.55 -1.53 3.14
C ILE A 166 15.49 -0.47 2.58
N PRO A 167 16.36 0.12 3.40
CA PRO A 167 17.24 1.18 2.95
C PRO A 167 18.28 0.62 1.97
N VAL A 168 18.56 1.37 0.92
CA VAL A 168 19.76 1.16 0.11
C VAL A 168 20.93 1.82 0.82
N GLN A 169 22.08 1.16 0.88
CA GLN A 169 23.27 1.67 1.54
C GLN A 169 23.63 3.09 1.04
N GLY A 170 23.73 4.05 1.96
CA GLY A 170 24.03 5.45 1.64
C GLY A 170 22.83 6.31 1.23
N ALA A 171 21.61 5.78 1.23
CA ALA A 171 20.37 6.53 1.02
C ALA A 171 19.76 7.05 2.34
N SER A 172 18.77 7.94 2.24
CA SER A 172 18.00 8.42 3.40
C SER A 172 17.22 7.28 4.05
N GLU A 173 17.43 7.04 5.35
CA GLU A 173 16.77 5.99 6.14
C GLU A 173 15.42 6.42 6.74
N ARG A 174 14.98 7.66 6.52
CA ARG A 174 13.70 8.14 7.08
C ARG A 174 12.56 7.25 6.64
N ASN A 175 11.79 6.75 7.62
CA ASN A 175 10.68 5.82 7.42
C ASN A 175 11.06 4.48 6.78
N MET A 176 12.33 4.06 6.84
CA MET A 176 12.77 2.71 6.48
C MET A 176 12.75 1.79 7.71
N TYR A 177 12.98 0.49 7.51
CA TYR A 177 13.15 -0.47 8.59
C TYR A 177 14.53 -0.37 9.21
N GLY A 178 14.59 -0.49 10.53
CA GLY A 178 15.83 -0.81 11.24
C GLY A 178 16.15 -2.30 11.14
N GLN A 179 17.28 -2.70 11.75
CA GLN A 179 17.83 -4.05 11.64
C GLN A 179 16.82 -5.17 11.95
N GLU A 180 16.07 -5.06 13.05
CA GLU A 180 15.08 -6.08 13.45
C GLU A 180 13.96 -6.27 12.42
N GLY A 181 13.45 -5.18 11.85
CA GLY A 181 12.42 -5.25 10.81
C GLY A 181 12.95 -5.85 9.52
N ILE A 182 14.20 -5.53 9.16
CA ILE A 182 14.87 -6.13 8.01
C ILE A 182 15.09 -7.63 8.23
N ASP A 183 15.50 -8.04 9.43
CA ASP A 183 15.69 -9.44 9.80
C ASP A 183 14.38 -10.24 9.73
N HIS A 184 13.28 -9.67 10.21
CA HIS A 184 11.94 -10.24 10.05
C HIS A 184 11.56 -10.42 8.58
N ALA A 185 11.65 -9.35 7.79
CA ALA A 185 11.30 -9.38 6.37
C ALA A 185 12.14 -10.42 5.62
N LEU A 186 13.45 -10.47 5.88
CA LEU A 186 14.37 -11.42 5.27
C LEU A 186 14.07 -12.87 5.66
N ALA A 187 13.67 -13.12 6.91
CA ALA A 187 13.27 -14.46 7.36
C ALA A 187 12.04 -14.95 6.58
N GLN A 188 11.01 -14.11 6.46
CA GLN A 188 9.78 -14.40 5.72
C GLN A 188 10.04 -14.60 4.22
N LEU A 189 10.87 -13.74 3.61
CA LEU A 189 11.28 -13.87 2.20
C LEU A 189 12.01 -15.21 1.94
N ARG A 190 12.84 -15.68 2.88
CA ARG A 190 13.58 -16.94 2.73
C ARG A 190 12.71 -18.19 2.79
N GLU A 191 11.48 -18.10 3.28
CA GLU A 191 10.54 -19.23 3.23
C GLU A 191 10.12 -19.55 1.79
N LYS A 192 10.08 -18.55 0.90
CA LYS A 192 9.61 -18.70 -0.49
C LYS A 192 10.73 -18.60 -1.53
N TRP A 193 11.79 -17.84 -1.27
CA TRP A 193 12.83 -17.58 -2.26
C TRP A 193 14.23 -17.93 -1.78
N SER A 194 15.01 -18.55 -2.66
CA SER A 194 16.42 -18.79 -2.41
C SER A 194 17.21 -17.48 -2.28
N ASP A 195 18.28 -17.49 -1.49
CA ASP A 195 19.22 -16.36 -1.41
C ASP A 195 19.76 -15.94 -2.80
N LYS A 196 19.83 -16.86 -3.79
CA LYS A 196 20.22 -16.50 -5.16
C LYS A 196 19.21 -15.53 -5.78
N ARG A 197 17.92 -15.80 -5.62
CA ARG A 197 16.82 -14.96 -6.12
C ARG A 197 16.73 -13.66 -5.33
N LEU A 198 16.85 -13.70 -4.01
CA LEU A 198 16.79 -12.50 -3.16
C LEU A 198 17.91 -11.49 -3.45
N ARG A 199 19.08 -11.94 -3.93
CA ARG A 199 20.16 -11.05 -4.39
C ARG A 199 19.79 -10.19 -5.61
N GLU A 200 18.72 -10.52 -6.33
CA GLU A 200 18.23 -9.65 -7.40
C GLU A 200 17.62 -8.34 -6.83
N LEU A 201 17.21 -8.34 -5.56
CA LEU A 201 16.71 -7.16 -4.86
C LEU A 201 17.88 -6.37 -4.27
N THR A 202 18.25 -5.28 -4.94
CA THR A 202 19.42 -4.45 -4.57
C THR A 202 19.46 -4.05 -3.09
N PRO A 203 18.34 -3.62 -2.44
CA PRO A 203 18.39 -3.25 -1.03
C PRO A 203 18.80 -4.39 -0.08
N LEU A 204 18.57 -5.65 -0.46
CA LEU A 204 18.87 -6.82 0.38
C LEU A 204 20.31 -7.32 0.26
N LYS A 205 21.05 -6.94 -0.79
CA LYS A 205 22.39 -7.49 -1.06
C LYS A 205 23.34 -7.38 0.15
N PRO A 206 23.49 -6.21 0.81
CA PRO A 206 24.43 -6.07 1.93
C PRO A 206 24.09 -7.01 3.10
N TYR A 207 22.81 -7.13 3.43
CA TYR A 207 22.31 -7.94 4.53
C TYR A 207 22.48 -9.45 4.29
N LEU A 208 22.34 -9.89 3.03
CA LEU A 208 22.61 -11.27 2.63
C LEU A 208 24.10 -11.61 2.71
N GLU A 209 24.97 -10.69 2.31
CA GLU A 209 26.44 -10.87 2.34
C GLU A 209 27.00 -10.87 3.76
N GLU A 210 26.51 -9.98 4.63
CA GLU A 210 26.91 -9.92 6.04
C GLU A 210 26.55 -11.21 6.79
N LYS A 211 25.32 -11.73 6.61
CA LYS A 211 24.91 -13.00 7.25
C LYS A 211 25.73 -14.18 6.77
N LEU A 212 26.08 -14.26 5.48
CA LEU A 212 26.97 -15.29 4.95
C LEU A 212 28.37 -15.21 5.56
N ALA A 213 28.91 -14.00 5.74
CA ALA A 213 30.19 -13.79 6.39
C ALA A 213 30.15 -14.22 7.87
N SER A 214 29.06 -13.90 8.59
CA SER A 214 28.87 -14.30 9.98
C SER A 214 28.76 -15.83 10.14
N THR A 215 27.93 -16.49 9.33
CA THR A 215 27.77 -17.96 9.37
C THR A 215 29.07 -18.68 8.99
N ARG A 216 29.84 -18.16 8.02
CA ARG A 216 31.16 -18.72 7.67
C ARG A 216 32.17 -18.56 8.79
N HIS A 217 32.25 -17.39 9.42
CA HIS A 217 33.14 -17.17 10.57
C HIS A 217 32.77 -18.06 11.75
N GLU A 218 31.48 -18.27 12.00
CA GLU A 218 31.01 -19.16 13.07
C GLU A 218 31.29 -20.63 12.75
N ALA A 219 31.10 -21.08 11.51
CA ALA A 219 31.45 -22.43 11.07
C ALA A 219 32.97 -22.71 11.13
N VAL A 220 33.80 -21.71 10.84
CA VAL A 220 35.26 -21.78 11.01
C VAL A 220 35.62 -21.83 12.50
N ARG A 221 35.00 -20.99 13.34
CA ARG A 221 35.22 -20.96 14.80
C ARG A 221 34.78 -22.27 15.48
N GLN A 222 33.70 -22.88 15.02
CA GLN A 222 33.17 -24.15 15.53
C GLN A 222 33.84 -25.38 14.88
N GLY A 223 34.84 -25.17 14.02
CA GLY A 223 35.67 -26.26 13.45
C GLY A 223 35.01 -27.08 12.33
N TYR A 224 33.85 -26.67 11.83
CA TYR A 224 33.15 -27.37 10.73
C TYR A 224 33.79 -27.12 9.36
N ALA A 225 34.55 -26.03 9.20
CA ALA A 225 35.32 -25.76 8.00
C ALA A 225 36.76 -26.31 8.14
N GLY A 226 36.89 -27.63 8.23
CA GLY A 226 38.17 -28.32 8.32
C GLY A 226 38.21 -29.60 7.48
N SER A 227 39.10 -29.61 6.50
CA SER A 227 39.58 -30.74 5.70
C SER A 227 38.83 -31.09 4.40
N HIS A 228 39.08 -30.36 3.32
CA HIS A 228 39.33 -30.96 1.99
C HIS A 228 40.14 -29.98 1.14
N ALA A 229 41.43 -29.88 1.46
CA ALA A 229 42.47 -29.36 0.57
C ALA A 229 43.80 -30.01 0.94
N LEU A 230 43.88 -31.33 0.73
CA LEU A 230 45.14 -32.07 0.58
C LEU A 230 44.94 -33.09 -0.53
N ARG A 231 45.11 -32.64 -1.77
CA ARG A 231 45.94 -33.23 -2.84
C ARG A 231 45.66 -32.56 -4.17
#